data_AF-A0A967LZV7-F1
#
_entry.id   AF-A0A967LZV7-F1
#
_cell.length_a   1.000
_cell.length_b   1.000
_cell.length_c   1.000
_cell.angle_alpha   90.00
_cell.angle_beta   90.00
_cell.angle_gamma   90.00
#
_symmetry.space_group_name_H-M   'P 1'
#
loop_
_entity.id
_entity.type
_entity.pdbx_description
1 polymer ?
#
loop_
_entity_poly.entity_id
_entity_poly.type
_entity_poly.pdbx_seq_one_letter_code
_entity_poly.pdbx_strand_id
1 'polypeptide(L)'
;MAGMFYLATLFFYLKARGAGARRDLWGYGLLAGISAVCAAFSKETAMTLPAMILVMEIFFFETSIKDLLGKKLFWLMVIPAAVILSFKLQPLIRTGFVHDPGPGLSFTRKQYLLTQFSVLLTYLQLFFWPANQNVDWDYPLATSLLSLQTLTSFLLLLLLLILAFFAYGRLRLVSLGIIAFFITLAPTSSIIPLRDVIFEHRMYLAVAFLAMACVQLCSHVFARIGERSPRSQLMVVCALIIVLFPLFSGLTHARNRVWLNQLSLWEDAVKKSPNKARVHKNYGKGLLA
;
A
#
# COMPACT_ATOMS: atom_id res chain seq x y z
N MET A 1 5.19 -12.49 2.07
CA MET A 1 4.22 -13.38 2.78
C MET A 1 2.92 -12.68 3.15
N ALA A 2 2.91 -11.63 3.98
CA ALA A 2 1.65 -10.98 4.40
C ALA A 2 0.74 -10.54 3.24
N GLY A 3 1.29 -9.86 2.21
CA GLY A 3 0.50 -9.43 1.05
C GLY A 3 -0.11 -10.59 0.25
N MET A 4 0.58 -11.73 0.15
CA MET A 4 0.05 -12.92 -0.51
C MET A 4 -1.17 -13.47 0.24
N PHE A 5 -1.06 -13.67 1.55
CA PHE A 5 -2.19 -14.13 2.37
C PHE A 5 -3.35 -13.13 2.41
N TYR A 6 -3.03 -11.83 2.36
CA TYR A 6 -4.03 -10.77 2.25
C TYR A 6 -4.85 -10.89 0.96
N LEU A 7 -4.18 -10.98 -0.18
CA LEU A 7 -4.83 -11.14 -1.48
C LEU A 7 -5.57 -12.49 -1.59
N ALA A 8 -5.00 -13.57 -1.04
CA ALA A 8 -5.66 -14.88 -0.97
C ALA A 8 -6.96 -14.81 -0.16
N THR A 9 -6.96 -14.10 0.98
CA THR A 9 -8.17 -13.87 1.79
C THR A 9 -9.26 -13.20 0.95
N LEU A 10 -8.93 -12.12 0.25
CA LEU A 10 -9.89 -11.41 -0.60
C LEU A 10 -10.37 -12.27 -1.77
N PHE A 11 -9.47 -13.01 -2.42
CA PHE A 11 -9.81 -13.90 -3.53
C PHE A 11 -10.78 -15.00 -3.10
N PHE A 12 -10.48 -15.72 -2.02
CA PHE A 12 -11.35 -16.78 -1.51
C PHE A 12 -12.66 -16.23 -0.94
N TYR A 13 -12.65 -15.02 -0.37
CA TYR A 13 -13.87 -14.34 0.04
C TYR A 13 -14.80 -14.07 -1.15
N LEU A 14 -14.27 -13.51 -2.24
CA LEU A 14 -15.04 -13.26 -3.46
C LEU A 14 -15.58 -14.57 -4.08
N LYS A 15 -14.76 -15.63 -4.10
CA LYS A 15 -15.19 -16.98 -4.54
C LYS A 15 -16.29 -17.56 -3.66
N ALA A 16 -16.18 -17.42 -2.34
CA ALA A 16 -17.23 -17.84 -1.40
C ALA A 16 -18.53 -17.08 -1.67
N ARG A 17 -18.47 -15.76 -1.91
CA ARG A 17 -19.65 -14.94 -2.18
C ARG A 17 -20.33 -15.24 -3.52
N GLY A 18 -19.57 -15.66 -4.53
CA GLY A 18 -20.08 -16.12 -5.82
C GLY A 18 -20.49 -17.60 -5.86
N ALA A 19 -20.34 -18.35 -4.77
CA ALA A 19 -20.65 -19.78 -4.74
C ALA A 19 -22.16 -20.03 -4.69
N GLY A 20 -22.68 -20.82 -5.63
CA GLY A 20 -24.09 -21.26 -5.63
C GLY A 20 -24.36 -22.40 -4.64
N ALA A 21 -23.38 -23.27 -4.39
CA ALA A 21 -23.51 -24.39 -3.47
C ALA A 21 -23.04 -24.02 -2.05
N ARG A 22 -23.80 -24.45 -1.02
CA ARG A 22 -23.45 -24.21 0.39
C ARG A 22 -22.09 -24.80 0.77
N ARG A 23 -21.71 -25.95 0.21
CA ARG A 23 -20.41 -26.59 0.45
C ARG A 23 -19.26 -25.68 0.00
N ASP A 24 -19.37 -25.10 -1.19
CA ASP A 24 -18.32 -24.26 -1.76
C ASP A 24 -18.23 -22.91 -1.03
N LEU A 25 -19.37 -22.34 -0.63
CA LEU A 25 -19.42 -21.15 0.22
C LEU A 25 -18.58 -21.33 1.50
N TRP A 26 -18.80 -22.43 2.22
CA TRP A 26 -18.07 -22.72 3.47
C TRP A 26 -16.63 -23.17 3.22
N GLY A 27 -16.36 -23.92 2.14
CA GLY A 27 -15.01 -24.34 1.76
C GLY A 27 -14.12 -23.14 1.45
N TYR A 28 -14.55 -22.25 0.55
CA TYR A 28 -13.83 -21.02 0.26
C TYR A 28 -13.79 -20.07 1.47
N GLY A 29 -14.87 -20.02 2.26
CA GLY A 29 -14.90 -19.23 3.48
C GLY A 29 -13.87 -19.65 4.53
N LEU A 30 -13.67 -20.96 4.70
CA LEU A 30 -12.63 -21.51 5.57
C LEU A 30 -11.23 -21.17 5.05
N LEU A 31 -10.98 -21.33 3.75
CA LEU A 31 -9.70 -20.96 3.12
C LEU A 31 -9.38 -19.47 3.28
N ALA A 32 -10.39 -18.62 3.14
CA ALA A 32 -10.27 -17.19 3.40
C ALA A 32 -9.96 -16.91 4.88
N GLY A 33 -10.63 -17.58 5.82
CA GLY A 33 -10.36 -17.46 7.26
C GLY A 33 -8.93 -17.89 7.64
N ILE A 34 -8.46 -19.03 7.13
CA ILE A 34 -7.08 -19.51 7.32
C ILE A 34 -6.08 -18.50 6.76
N SER A 35 -6.34 -17.99 5.54
CA SER A 35 -5.49 -16.97 4.91
C SER A 35 -5.45 -15.68 5.74
N ALA A 36 -6.59 -15.24 6.30
CA ALA A 36 -6.66 -14.04 7.14
C ALA A 36 -5.82 -14.19 8.42
N VAL A 37 -5.89 -15.36 9.03
CA VAL A 37 -5.08 -15.74 10.20
C VAL A 37 -3.58 -15.72 9.85
N CYS A 38 -3.18 -16.36 8.74
CA CYS A 38 -1.80 -16.35 8.28
C CYS A 38 -1.29 -14.93 7.95
N ALA A 39 -2.16 -14.07 7.41
CA ALA A 39 -1.84 -12.66 7.18
C ALA A 39 -1.57 -11.93 8.50
N ALA A 40 -2.44 -12.11 9.52
CA ALA A 40 -2.28 -11.51 10.85
C ALA A 40 -1.02 -12.00 11.58
N PHE A 41 -0.66 -13.28 11.43
CA PHE A 41 0.62 -13.81 11.91
C PHE A 41 1.83 -13.26 11.16
N SER A 42 1.67 -12.84 9.91
CA SER A 42 2.78 -12.31 9.11
C SER A 42 3.08 -10.83 9.39
N LYS A 43 2.07 -9.94 9.29
CA LYS A 43 2.24 -8.49 9.51
C LYS A 43 0.95 -7.83 9.99
N GLU A 44 1.13 -6.71 10.68
CA GLU A 44 0.08 -5.81 11.17
C GLU A 44 -0.80 -5.22 10.06
N THR A 45 -0.33 -5.19 8.80
CA THR A 45 -1.12 -4.75 7.64
C THR A 45 -2.44 -5.52 7.48
N ALA A 46 -2.52 -6.75 8.01
CA ALA A 46 -3.74 -7.56 8.06
C ALA A 46 -4.89 -6.90 8.84
N MET A 47 -4.61 -5.91 9.71
CA MET A 47 -5.65 -5.16 10.43
C MET A 47 -6.64 -4.44 9.51
N THR A 48 -6.24 -4.21 8.25
CA THR A 48 -7.06 -3.53 7.24
C THR A 48 -8.01 -4.48 6.51
N LEU A 49 -7.90 -5.80 6.71
CA LEU A 49 -8.75 -6.79 6.06
C LEU A 49 -10.25 -6.54 6.25
N PRO A 50 -10.76 -6.24 7.47
CA PRO A 50 -12.19 -5.98 7.65
C PRO A 50 -12.69 -4.80 6.81
N ALA A 51 -11.89 -3.72 6.74
CA ALA A 51 -12.18 -2.55 5.92
C ALA A 51 -12.16 -2.89 4.43
N MET A 52 -11.17 -3.67 3.97
CA MET A 52 -11.12 -4.11 2.57
C MET A 52 -12.27 -5.05 2.20
N ILE A 53 -12.67 -5.97 3.07
CA ILE A 53 -13.84 -6.83 2.84
C ILE A 53 -15.11 -5.98 2.73
N LEU A 54 -15.28 -4.98 3.60
CA LEU A 54 -16.40 -4.05 3.51
C LEU A 54 -16.42 -3.29 2.18
N VAL A 55 -15.27 -2.76 1.73
CA VAL A 55 -15.17 -2.08 0.44
C VAL A 55 -15.50 -3.05 -0.71
N MET A 56 -15.02 -4.29 -0.68
CA MET A 56 -15.38 -5.30 -1.69
C MET A 56 -16.89 -5.57 -1.71
N GLU A 57 -17.54 -5.63 -0.55
CA GLU A 57 -18.99 -5.86 -0.44
C GLU A 57 -19.82 -4.69 -0.97
N ILE A 58 -19.40 -3.45 -0.72
CA ILE A 58 -20.03 -2.26 -1.29
C ILE A 58 -19.85 -2.24 -2.81
N PHE A 59 -18.65 -2.52 -3.30
CA PHE A 59 -18.29 -2.35 -4.72
C PHE A 59 -18.84 -3.44 -5.64
N PHE A 60 -18.89 -4.70 -5.17
CA PHE A 60 -19.25 -5.85 -6.01
C PHE A 60 -20.62 -6.43 -5.70
N PHE A 61 -21.12 -6.27 -4.48
CA PHE A 61 -22.37 -6.89 -4.03
C PHE A 61 -23.40 -5.88 -3.51
N GLU A 62 -23.11 -4.58 -3.62
CA GLU A 62 -23.99 -3.46 -3.22
C GLU A 62 -24.61 -3.66 -1.82
N THR A 63 -23.84 -4.32 -0.94
CA THR A 63 -24.32 -4.76 0.36
C THR A 63 -24.17 -3.63 1.38
N SER A 64 -25.17 -3.43 2.23
CA SER A 64 -25.09 -2.44 3.30
C SER A 64 -24.18 -2.90 4.44
N ILE A 65 -23.67 -1.96 5.24
CA ILE A 65 -22.84 -2.28 6.43
C ILE A 65 -23.59 -3.20 7.39
N LYS A 66 -24.90 -2.98 7.58
CA LYS A 66 -25.74 -3.78 8.47
C LYS A 66 -25.84 -5.23 7.99
N ASP A 67 -26.02 -5.42 6.69
CA ASP A 67 -26.11 -6.75 6.10
C ASP A 67 -24.77 -7.49 6.19
N LEU A 68 -23.65 -6.80 6.01
CA LEU A 68 -22.32 -7.39 6.16
C LEU A 68 -22.08 -7.90 7.59
N LEU A 69 -22.44 -7.11 8.60
CA LEU A 69 -22.30 -7.51 10.00
C LEU A 69 -23.18 -8.71 10.37
N GLY A 70 -24.26 -8.97 9.63
CA GLY A 70 -25.06 -10.19 9.75
C GLY A 70 -24.44 -11.44 9.13
N LYS A 71 -23.42 -11.30 8.27
CA LYS A 71 -22.81 -12.43 7.54
C LYS A 71 -21.81 -13.18 8.43
N LYS A 72 -22.11 -14.44 8.77
CA LYS A 72 -21.19 -15.34 9.51
C LYS A 72 -19.80 -15.44 8.88
N LEU A 73 -19.74 -15.39 7.55
CA LEU A 73 -18.50 -15.44 6.78
C LEU A 73 -17.54 -14.28 7.09
N PHE A 74 -18.07 -13.09 7.36
CA PHE A 74 -17.27 -11.93 7.75
C PHE A 74 -16.58 -12.18 9.10
N TRP A 75 -17.36 -12.60 10.10
CA TRP A 75 -16.85 -12.85 11.45
C TRP A 75 -15.87 -14.04 11.52
N LEU A 76 -16.03 -15.05 10.65
CA LEU A 76 -15.07 -16.15 10.52
C LEU A 76 -13.65 -15.66 10.19
N MET A 77 -13.51 -14.52 9.51
CA MET A 77 -12.23 -13.92 9.16
C MET A 77 -11.78 -12.88 10.19
N VAL A 78 -12.71 -12.05 10.64
CA VAL A 78 -12.42 -10.89 11.50
C VAL A 78 -12.05 -11.30 12.91
N ILE A 79 -12.79 -12.22 13.53
CA ILE A 79 -12.56 -12.58 14.95
C ILE A 79 -11.16 -13.17 15.16
N PRO A 80 -10.73 -14.20 14.40
CA PRO A 80 -9.40 -14.77 14.61
C PRO A 80 -8.27 -13.78 14.32
N ALA A 81 -8.39 -12.99 13.24
CA ALA A 81 -7.41 -11.98 12.88
C ALA A 81 -7.30 -10.88 13.94
N ALA A 82 -8.43 -10.41 14.48
CA ALA A 82 -8.47 -9.39 15.51
C ALA A 82 -7.86 -9.87 16.83
N VAL A 83 -8.12 -11.13 17.22
CA VAL A 83 -7.51 -11.74 18.42
C VAL A 83 -5.99 -11.83 18.27
N ILE A 84 -5.49 -12.34 17.15
CA ILE A 84 -4.03 -12.44 16.92
C ILE A 84 -3.38 -11.06 16.94
N LEU A 85 -4.02 -10.08 16.31
CA LEU A 85 -3.50 -8.73 16.25
C LEU A 85 -3.51 -8.06 17.63
N SER A 86 -4.54 -8.28 18.45
CA SER A 86 -4.60 -7.72 19.80
C SER A 86 -3.44 -8.24 20.66
N PHE A 87 -3.11 -9.52 20.59
CA PHE A 87 -1.92 -10.09 21.26
C PHE A 87 -0.61 -9.47 20.74
N LYS A 88 -0.48 -9.24 19.44
CA LYS A 88 0.72 -8.62 18.84
C LYS A 88 0.89 -7.14 19.20
N LEU A 89 -0.22 -6.42 19.38
CA LEU A 89 -0.19 -4.99 19.70
C LEU A 89 -0.07 -4.72 21.20
N GLN A 90 -0.33 -5.70 22.07
CA GLN A 90 -0.19 -5.55 23.53
C GLN A 90 1.17 -4.99 23.98
N PRO A 91 2.33 -5.44 23.47
CA PRO A 91 3.62 -4.85 23.83
C PRO A 91 3.70 -3.38 23.42
N LEU A 92 3.24 -3.05 22.20
CA LEU A 92 3.23 -1.67 21.68
C LEU A 92 2.36 -0.75 22.54
N ILE A 93 1.18 -1.24 22.94
CA ILE A 93 0.22 -0.55 23.82
C ILE A 93 0.80 -0.32 25.21
N ARG A 94 1.44 -1.34 25.80
CA ARG A 94 2.04 -1.27 27.13
C ARG A 94 3.26 -0.35 27.19
N THR A 95 4.04 -0.22 26.11
CA THR A 95 5.29 0.55 26.12
C THR A 95 5.22 1.92 25.44
N GLY A 96 4.18 2.25 24.65
CA GLY A 96 4.24 3.43 23.77
C GLY A 96 2.94 4.19 23.47
N PHE A 97 1.77 3.78 23.98
CA PHE A 97 0.52 4.50 23.68
C PHE A 97 0.20 5.65 24.64
N VAL A 98 0.73 5.64 25.88
CA VAL A 98 0.36 6.61 26.93
C VAL A 98 1.41 7.71 27.14
N HIS A 99 2.64 7.53 26.66
CA HIS A 99 3.67 8.57 26.67
C HIS A 99 4.11 8.90 25.25
N ASP A 100 4.75 10.07 25.11
CA ASP A 100 5.42 10.52 23.90
C ASP A 100 6.12 9.36 23.17
N PRO A 101 6.25 9.46 21.82
CA PRO A 101 6.78 8.37 21.01
C PRO A 101 8.06 7.85 21.66
N GLY A 102 8.05 6.56 22.02
CA GLY A 102 8.90 5.99 23.06
C GLY A 102 10.38 6.37 22.97
N PRO A 103 11.15 6.18 24.06
CA PRO A 103 12.51 6.69 24.20
C PRO A 103 13.35 6.48 22.93
N GLY A 104 13.72 7.58 22.26
CA GLY A 104 14.53 7.59 21.03
C GLY A 104 13.83 8.07 19.75
N LEU A 105 12.57 8.52 19.79
CA LEU A 105 11.91 9.16 18.64
C LEU A 105 12.02 10.69 18.73
N SER A 106 12.52 11.31 17.67
CA SER A 106 12.83 12.75 17.63
C SER A 106 11.66 13.63 17.16
N PHE A 107 10.45 13.09 17.05
CA PHE A 107 9.29 13.79 16.48
C PHE A 107 7.98 13.40 17.15
N THR A 108 7.02 14.32 17.17
CA THR A 108 5.70 14.14 17.76
C THR A 108 4.73 13.38 16.84
N ARG A 109 3.64 12.83 17.39
CA ARG A 109 2.56 12.18 16.60
C ARG A 109 1.95 13.12 15.56
N LYS A 110 1.81 14.41 15.91
CA LYS A 110 1.30 15.45 15.00
C LYS A 110 2.25 15.67 13.82
N GLN A 111 3.55 15.84 14.09
CA GLN A 111 4.56 15.97 13.04
C GLN A 111 4.60 14.73 12.15
N TYR A 112 4.50 13.53 12.73
CA TYR A 112 4.40 12.29 11.96
C TYR A 112 3.22 12.31 11.01
N LEU A 113 1.99 12.55 11.51
CA LEU A 113 0.77 12.58 10.70
C LEU A 113 0.84 13.61 9.57
N LEU A 114 1.30 14.82 9.86
CA LEU A 114 1.46 15.87 8.85
C LEU A 114 2.46 15.45 7.77
N THR A 115 3.56 14.82 8.17
CA THR A 115 4.58 14.33 7.23
C THR A 115 4.04 13.21 6.36
N GLN A 116 3.10 12.39 6.86
CA GLN A 116 2.52 11.29 6.10
C GLN A 116 1.78 11.74 4.84
N PHE A 117 1.24 12.96 4.78
CA PHE A 117 0.64 13.48 3.54
C PHE A 117 1.69 13.57 2.42
N SER A 118 2.86 14.13 2.70
CA SER A 118 3.97 14.22 1.75
C SER A 118 4.53 12.82 1.41
N VAL A 119 4.57 11.92 2.40
CA VAL A 119 5.01 10.53 2.19
C VAL A 119 4.08 9.78 1.23
N LEU A 120 2.76 9.91 1.37
CA LEU A 120 1.80 9.28 0.47
C LEU A 120 1.95 9.78 -0.98
N LEU A 121 2.27 11.06 -1.18
CA LEU A 121 2.63 11.57 -2.50
C LEU A 121 3.94 11.00 -3.01
N THR A 122 4.95 10.88 -2.14
CA THR A 122 6.25 10.26 -2.50
C THR A 122 6.04 8.81 -2.93
N TYR A 123 5.13 8.09 -2.25
CA TYR A 123 4.70 6.75 -2.64
C TYR A 123 4.01 6.71 -4.01
N LEU A 124 3.08 7.61 -4.28
CA LEU A 124 2.45 7.72 -5.60
C LEU A 124 3.49 8.04 -6.69
N GLN A 125 4.44 8.94 -6.40
CA GLN A 125 5.55 9.24 -7.30
C GLN A 125 6.38 7.99 -7.58
N LEU A 126 6.79 7.23 -6.54
CA LEU A 126 7.58 6.01 -6.70
C LEU A 126 6.83 4.92 -7.46
N PHE A 127 5.49 4.88 -7.39
CA PHE A 127 4.67 3.94 -8.16
C PHE A 127 4.70 4.25 -9.66
N PHE A 128 4.53 5.52 -10.06
CA PHE A 128 4.55 5.90 -11.48
C PHE A 128 5.97 6.09 -12.04
N TRP A 129 6.90 6.52 -11.20
CA TRP A 129 8.28 6.83 -11.54
C TRP A 129 9.23 6.37 -10.42
N PRO A 130 9.72 5.11 -10.47
CA PRO A 130 10.52 4.49 -9.43
C PRO A 130 11.98 4.97 -9.45
N ALA A 131 12.19 6.28 -9.40
CA ALA A 131 13.50 6.92 -9.35
C ALA A 131 13.80 7.47 -7.94
N ASN A 132 15.08 7.66 -7.65
CA ASN A 132 15.57 8.20 -6.37
C ASN A 132 15.15 7.38 -5.14
N GLN A 133 15.04 6.06 -5.29
CA GLN A 133 14.80 5.14 -4.18
C GLN A 133 15.95 5.16 -3.18
N ASN A 134 15.64 5.03 -1.90
CA ASN A 134 16.62 5.05 -0.82
C ASN A 134 16.27 4.00 0.24
N VAL A 135 17.29 3.29 0.73
CA VAL A 135 17.11 2.25 1.75
C VAL A 135 16.78 2.85 3.12
N ASP A 136 17.29 4.05 3.40
CA ASP A 136 17.10 4.74 4.67
C ASP A 136 16.96 6.25 4.46
N TRP A 137 15.73 6.67 4.22
CA TRP A 137 15.38 8.05 3.90
C TRP A 137 15.64 9.03 5.05
N ASP A 138 16.26 10.15 4.73
CA ASP A 138 16.28 11.35 5.57
C ASP A 138 15.15 12.29 5.15
N TYR A 139 13.91 11.93 5.52
CA TYR A 139 12.71 12.62 5.05
C TYR A 139 12.41 13.86 5.92
N PRO A 140 12.17 15.04 5.31
CA PRO A 140 11.93 16.26 6.07
C PRO A 140 10.61 16.17 6.86
N LEU A 141 10.68 16.51 8.15
CA LEU A 141 9.53 16.50 9.04
C LEU A 141 8.66 17.75 8.83
N ALA A 142 7.35 17.54 8.67
CA ALA A 142 6.39 18.62 8.57
C ALA A 142 6.16 19.28 9.94
N THR A 143 6.34 20.59 10.00
CA THR A 143 6.10 21.41 11.21
C THR A 143 4.67 21.94 11.29
N SER A 144 4.05 22.23 10.14
CA SER A 144 2.71 22.82 10.05
C SER A 144 1.98 22.31 8.81
N LEU A 145 0.65 22.18 8.92
CA LEU A 145 -0.23 21.86 7.81
C LEU A 145 -0.24 22.96 6.73
N LEU A 146 0.01 24.21 7.14
CA LEU A 146 0.07 25.37 6.23
C LEU A 146 1.42 25.53 5.52
N SER A 147 2.40 24.66 5.82
CA SER A 147 3.61 24.62 5.01
C SER A 147 3.25 24.23 3.57
N LEU A 148 3.83 24.91 2.59
CA LEU A 148 3.49 24.75 1.18
C LEU A 148 3.51 23.27 0.75
N GLN A 149 4.54 22.52 1.15
CA GLN A 149 4.68 21.10 0.83
C GLN A 149 3.56 20.23 1.46
N THR A 150 3.23 20.46 2.74
CA THR A 150 2.22 19.65 3.42
C THR A 150 0.82 19.97 2.91
N LEU A 151 0.53 21.25 2.67
CA LEU A 151 -0.75 21.72 2.15
C LEU A 151 -1.00 21.20 0.73
N THR A 152 -0.02 21.35 -0.16
CA THR A 152 -0.11 20.82 -1.53
C THR A 152 -0.28 19.30 -1.53
N SER A 153 0.44 18.60 -0.66
CA SER A 153 0.29 17.14 -0.51
C SER A 153 -1.10 16.75 -0.05
N PHE A 154 -1.62 17.43 0.97
CA PHE A 154 -2.98 17.21 1.47
C PHE A 154 -4.04 17.46 0.38
N LEU A 155 -3.94 18.58 -0.35
CA LEU A 155 -4.89 18.93 -1.40
C LEU A 155 -4.88 17.94 -2.56
N LEU A 156 -3.70 17.46 -2.98
CA LEU A 156 -3.58 16.45 -4.04
C LEU A 156 -4.15 15.10 -3.62
N LEU A 157 -3.93 14.68 -2.36
CA LEU A 157 -4.54 13.44 -1.83
C LEU A 157 -6.06 13.57 -1.69
N LEU A 158 -6.55 14.74 -1.28
CA LEU A 158 -7.98 15.04 -1.22
C LEU A 158 -8.61 14.99 -2.62
N LEU A 159 -7.96 15.60 -3.61
CA LEU A 159 -8.38 15.52 -5.00
C LEU A 159 -8.43 14.06 -5.48
N LEU A 160 -7.42 13.26 -5.15
CA LEU A 160 -7.38 11.84 -5.51
C LEU A 160 -8.55 11.05 -4.91
N LEU A 161 -8.92 11.31 -3.65
CA LEU A 161 -10.09 10.72 -3.00
C LEU A 161 -11.40 11.16 -3.66
N ILE A 162 -11.53 12.44 -4.01
CA ILE A 162 -12.70 12.97 -4.72
C ILE A 162 -12.84 12.28 -6.08
N LEU A 163 -11.74 12.14 -6.82
CA LEU A 163 -11.72 11.43 -8.10
C LEU A 163 -12.12 9.96 -7.94
N ALA A 164 -11.69 9.29 -6.87
CA ALA A 164 -12.11 7.93 -6.57
C ALA A 164 -13.62 7.84 -6.33
N PHE A 165 -14.21 8.80 -5.61
CA PHE A 165 -15.65 8.84 -5.38
C PHE A 165 -16.43 8.99 -6.69
N PHE A 166 -16.05 9.94 -7.55
CA PHE A 166 -16.72 10.11 -8.85
C PHE A 166 -16.46 8.96 -9.83
N ALA A 167 -15.30 8.31 -9.73
CA ALA A 167 -14.98 7.13 -10.53
C ALA A 167 -15.85 5.92 -10.18
N TYR A 168 -16.46 5.86 -8.98
CA TYR A 168 -17.25 4.71 -8.53
C TYR A 168 -18.33 4.27 -9.54
N GLY A 169 -19.03 5.21 -10.16
CA GLY A 169 -20.13 4.89 -11.08
C GLY A 169 -19.69 4.39 -12.47
N ARG A 170 -18.47 4.73 -12.93
CA ARG A 170 -18.01 4.45 -14.31
C ARG A 170 -16.77 3.56 -14.37
N LEU A 171 -15.88 3.69 -13.40
CA LEU A 171 -14.57 3.05 -13.30
C LEU A 171 -14.42 2.45 -11.89
N ARG A 172 -15.26 1.46 -11.58
CA ARG A 172 -15.32 0.83 -10.24
C ARG A 172 -13.96 0.33 -9.74
N LEU A 173 -13.10 -0.25 -10.59
CA LEU A 173 -11.78 -0.74 -10.20
C LEU A 173 -10.77 0.39 -9.99
N VAL A 174 -10.90 1.52 -10.70
CA VAL A 174 -10.11 2.74 -10.43
C VAL A 174 -10.43 3.27 -9.04
N SER A 175 -11.71 3.41 -8.74
CA SER A 175 -12.19 3.84 -7.42
C SER A 175 -11.73 2.88 -6.32
N LEU A 176 -11.90 1.56 -6.53
CA LEU A 176 -11.45 0.52 -5.62
C LEU A 176 -9.94 0.58 -5.37
N GLY A 177 -9.14 0.73 -6.43
CA GLY A 177 -7.68 0.76 -6.32
C GLY A 177 -7.17 1.95 -5.52
N ILE A 178 -7.77 3.14 -5.72
CA ILE A 178 -7.43 4.34 -4.95
C ILE A 178 -7.85 4.18 -3.48
N ILE A 179 -9.08 3.74 -3.20
CA ILE A 179 -9.55 3.55 -1.81
C ILE A 179 -8.70 2.49 -1.11
N ALA A 180 -8.38 1.39 -1.78
CA ALA A 180 -7.53 0.33 -1.25
C ALA A 180 -6.10 0.81 -0.97
N PHE A 181 -5.55 1.72 -1.77
CA PHE A 181 -4.27 2.37 -1.49
C PHE A 181 -4.29 3.08 -0.13
N PHE A 182 -5.32 3.89 0.14
CA PHE A 182 -5.45 4.57 1.43
C PHE A 182 -5.69 3.58 2.58
N ILE A 183 -6.58 2.60 2.41
CA ILE A 183 -6.90 1.62 3.44
C ILE A 183 -5.67 0.79 3.84
N THR A 184 -4.93 0.28 2.86
CA THR A 184 -3.79 -0.62 3.13
C THR A 184 -2.60 0.10 3.77
N LEU A 185 -2.43 1.40 3.50
CA LEU A 185 -1.40 2.24 4.11
C LEU A 185 -1.84 2.91 5.42
N ALA A 186 -3.14 2.98 5.70
CA ALA A 186 -3.68 3.63 6.90
C ALA A 186 -2.98 3.21 8.21
N PRO A 187 -2.69 1.92 8.49
CA PRO A 187 -2.01 1.54 9.72
C PRO A 187 -0.64 2.18 9.91
N THR A 188 0.11 2.29 8.81
CA THR A 188 1.49 2.77 8.84
C THR A 188 1.62 4.27 8.58
N SER A 189 0.60 4.88 7.97
CA SER A 189 0.61 6.28 7.52
C SER A 189 -0.47 7.14 8.20
N SER A 190 -0.89 6.76 9.42
CA SER A 190 -1.84 7.52 10.23
C SER A 190 -1.21 7.98 11.55
N ILE A 191 -1.89 7.74 12.68
CA ILE A 191 -1.61 8.37 13.98
C ILE A 191 -0.54 7.61 14.77
N ILE A 192 -0.26 6.35 14.42
CA ILE A 192 0.74 5.53 15.11
C ILE A 192 2.12 5.86 14.54
N PRO A 193 2.98 6.61 15.26
CA PRO A 193 4.31 6.93 14.75
C PRO A 193 5.16 5.66 14.73
N LEU A 194 5.78 5.40 13.58
CA LEU A 194 6.85 4.41 13.47
C LEU A 194 8.20 5.12 13.50
N ARG A 195 9.25 4.39 13.87
CA ARG A 195 10.63 4.90 13.94
C ARG A 195 11.10 5.56 12.64
N ASP A 196 10.67 5.00 11.54
CA ASP A 196 10.98 5.49 10.21
C ASP A 196 9.70 6.03 9.56
N VAL A 197 9.77 7.28 9.17
CA VAL A 197 8.64 8.06 8.62
C VAL A 197 8.20 7.51 7.27
N ILE A 198 9.15 7.06 6.44
CA ILE A 198 8.92 6.50 5.12
C ILE A 198 9.68 5.19 4.96
N PHE A 199 9.04 4.21 4.32
CA PHE A 199 9.68 2.96 3.91
C PHE A 199 8.98 2.41 2.67
N GLU A 200 9.75 2.24 1.60
CA GLU A 200 9.24 1.81 0.29
C GLU A 200 8.52 0.46 0.34
N HIS A 201 9.00 -0.48 1.17
CA HIS A 201 8.39 -1.81 1.28
C HIS A 201 6.97 -1.82 1.87
N ARG A 202 6.51 -0.70 2.48
CA ARG A 202 5.12 -0.56 2.95
C ARG A 202 4.14 -0.50 1.78
N MET A 203 4.60 -0.08 0.61
CA MET A 203 3.75 0.08 -0.58
C MET A 203 3.36 -1.22 -1.26
N TYR A 204 4.05 -2.34 -1.04
CA TYR A 204 3.93 -3.53 -1.90
C TYR A 204 2.49 -4.03 -2.07
N LEU A 205 1.67 -3.99 -1.01
CA LEU A 205 0.27 -4.37 -1.10
C LEU A 205 -0.57 -3.31 -1.83
N ALA A 206 -0.33 -2.03 -1.54
CA ALA A 206 -1.02 -0.90 -2.17
C ALA A 206 -0.75 -0.82 -3.68
N VAL A 207 0.48 -1.14 -4.11
CA VAL A 207 0.90 -1.20 -5.52
C VAL A 207 0.04 -2.17 -6.33
N ALA A 208 -0.34 -3.32 -5.76
CA ALA A 208 -1.21 -4.27 -6.45
C ALA A 208 -2.59 -3.68 -6.77
N PHE A 209 -3.16 -2.91 -5.84
CA PHE A 209 -4.44 -2.24 -6.03
C PHE A 209 -4.36 -1.04 -6.98
N LEU A 210 -3.28 -0.25 -6.91
CA LEU A 210 -3.03 0.82 -7.87
C LEU A 210 -2.79 0.28 -9.29
N ALA A 211 -2.07 -0.83 -9.43
CA ALA A 211 -1.88 -1.48 -10.73
C ALA A 211 -3.21 -1.92 -11.34
N MET A 212 -4.11 -2.49 -10.53
CA MET A 212 -5.48 -2.82 -10.97
C MET A 212 -6.26 -1.57 -11.44
N ALA A 213 -6.15 -0.44 -10.74
CA ALA A 213 -6.73 0.82 -11.18
C ALA A 213 -6.15 1.28 -12.54
N CYS A 214 -4.82 1.22 -12.70
CA CYS A 214 -4.16 1.56 -13.96
C CYS A 214 -4.62 0.67 -15.11
N VAL A 215 -4.77 -0.63 -14.89
CA VAL A 215 -5.26 -1.57 -15.93
C VAL A 215 -6.66 -1.19 -16.41
N GLN A 216 -7.59 -0.89 -15.50
CA GLN A 216 -8.94 -0.46 -15.92
C GLN A 216 -8.92 0.91 -16.61
N LEU A 217 -8.11 1.85 -16.11
CA LEU A 217 -7.99 3.17 -16.73
C LEU A 217 -7.43 3.06 -18.16
N CYS A 218 -6.37 2.27 -18.33
CA CYS A 218 -5.79 1.99 -19.64
C CYS A 218 -6.81 1.33 -20.57
N SER A 219 -7.52 0.29 -20.12
CA SER A 219 -8.51 -0.38 -20.96
C SER A 219 -9.64 0.55 -21.39
N HIS A 220 -10.10 1.42 -20.48
CA HIS A 220 -11.12 2.43 -20.80
C HIS A 220 -10.64 3.48 -21.80
N VAL A 221 -9.40 3.96 -21.66
CA VAL A 221 -8.79 4.91 -22.61
C VAL A 221 -8.57 4.24 -23.98
N PHE A 222 -8.05 3.01 -24.01
CA PHE A 222 -7.83 2.27 -25.25
C PHE A 222 -9.13 1.92 -25.97
N ALA A 223 -10.22 1.68 -25.26
CA ALA A 223 -11.53 1.48 -25.88
C ALA A 223 -11.98 2.73 -26.65
N ARG A 224 -11.72 3.94 -26.12
CA ARG A 224 -12.08 5.20 -26.80
C ARG A 224 -11.16 5.57 -27.95
N ILE A 225 -9.87 5.27 -27.84
CA ILE A 225 -8.93 5.41 -28.97
C ILE A 225 -9.26 4.36 -30.05
N GLY A 226 -9.76 3.20 -29.62
CA GLY A 226 -10.09 2.01 -30.40
C GLY A 226 -11.28 2.07 -31.33
N GLU A 227 -12.08 3.14 -31.28
CA GLU A 227 -13.02 3.48 -32.36
C GLU A 227 -12.29 3.62 -33.72
N ARG A 228 -10.95 3.67 -33.72
CA ARG A 228 -10.06 3.76 -34.90
C ARG A 228 -9.46 2.42 -35.38
N SER A 229 -10.11 1.28 -35.13
CA SER A 229 -9.74 -0.11 -35.55
C SER A 229 -8.80 -0.87 -34.59
N PRO A 230 -8.93 -2.23 -34.47
CA PRO A 230 -8.10 -3.06 -33.58
C PRO A 230 -6.60 -3.02 -33.91
N ARG A 231 -6.26 -2.71 -35.17
CA ARG A 231 -4.86 -2.58 -35.62
C ARG A 231 -4.18 -1.38 -34.96
N SER A 232 -4.90 -0.27 -34.80
CA SER A 232 -4.36 0.93 -34.14
C SER A 232 -4.11 0.72 -32.65
N GLN A 233 -5.00 -0.01 -31.96
CA GLN A 233 -4.82 -0.38 -30.56
C GLN A 233 -3.55 -1.22 -30.36
N LEU A 234 -3.34 -2.23 -31.20
CA LEU A 234 -2.14 -3.05 -31.16
C LEU A 234 -0.88 -2.20 -31.37
N MET A 235 -0.89 -1.26 -32.33
CA MET A 235 0.24 -0.37 -32.57
C MET A 235 0.57 0.51 -31.34
N VAL A 236 -0.43 1.07 -30.66
CA VAL A 236 -0.20 1.88 -29.46
C VAL A 236 0.36 1.03 -28.32
N VAL A 237 -0.18 -0.18 -28.12
CA VAL A 237 0.33 -1.11 -27.10
C VAL A 237 1.78 -1.51 -27.41
N CYS A 238 2.10 -1.87 -28.66
CA CYS A 238 3.45 -2.19 -29.07
C CYS A 238 4.39 -0.99 -28.88
N ALA A 239 3.97 0.22 -29.25
CA ALA A 239 4.77 1.43 -29.05
C ALA A 239 5.05 1.70 -27.57
N LEU A 240 4.04 1.56 -26.71
CA LEU A 240 4.21 1.69 -25.26
C LEU A 240 5.16 0.63 -24.70
N ILE A 241 5.06 -0.63 -25.14
CA ILE A 241 5.98 -1.69 -24.73
C ILE A 241 7.41 -1.35 -25.18
N ILE A 242 7.61 -0.97 -26.44
CA ILE A 242 8.92 -0.62 -27.00
C ILE A 242 9.60 0.51 -26.22
N VAL A 243 8.83 1.48 -25.70
CA VAL A 243 9.38 2.61 -24.92
C VAL A 243 9.53 2.26 -23.45
N LEU A 244 8.47 1.76 -22.81
CA LEU A 244 8.43 1.57 -21.35
C LEU A 244 9.27 0.37 -20.92
N PHE A 245 9.30 -0.72 -21.70
CA PHE A 245 10.03 -1.93 -21.30
C PHE A 245 11.54 -1.69 -21.16
N PRO A 246 12.26 -1.12 -22.15
CA PRO A 246 13.68 -0.82 -21.98
C PRO A 246 13.94 0.20 -20.87
N LEU A 247 13.07 1.20 -20.73
CA LEU A 247 13.20 2.23 -19.70
C LEU A 247 13.14 1.63 -18.28
N PHE A 248 12.08 0.88 -17.96
CA PHE A 248 11.94 0.27 -16.64
C PHE A 248 12.93 -0.88 -16.42
N SER A 249 13.32 -1.60 -17.48
CA SER A 249 14.39 -2.59 -17.40
C SER A 249 15.74 -1.95 -17.05
N GLY A 250 16.06 -0.81 -17.67
CA GLY A 250 17.26 -0.03 -17.36
C GLY A 250 17.26 0.50 -15.92
N LEU A 251 16.14 1.06 -15.45
CA LEU A 251 15.99 1.49 -14.05
C LEU A 251 16.15 0.33 -13.07
N THR A 252 15.57 -0.83 -13.38
CA THR A 252 15.68 -2.04 -12.57
C THR A 252 17.12 -2.54 -12.51
N HIS A 253 17.80 -2.58 -13.67
CA HIS A 253 19.21 -2.97 -13.74
C HIS A 253 20.11 -2.03 -12.93
N ALA A 254 19.91 -0.72 -13.06
CA ALA A 254 20.63 0.29 -12.29
C ALA A 254 20.38 0.13 -10.79
N ARG A 255 19.14 -0.17 -10.38
CA ARG A 255 18.83 -0.41 -8.96
C ARG A 255 19.46 -1.69 -8.45
N ASN A 256 19.45 -2.77 -9.23
CA ASN A 256 20.10 -4.04 -8.85
C ASN A 256 21.60 -3.85 -8.59
N ARG A 257 22.27 -2.97 -9.34
CA ARG A 257 23.69 -2.63 -9.11
C ARG A 257 23.94 -2.03 -7.73
N VAL A 258 23.01 -1.23 -7.22
CA VAL A 258 23.11 -0.66 -5.85
C VAL A 258 22.97 -1.76 -4.80
N TRP A 259 22.11 -2.75 -5.04
CA TRP A 259 21.86 -3.86 -4.11
C TRP A 259 22.86 -5.02 -4.21
N LEU A 260 23.92 -4.91 -5.04
CA LEU A 260 24.89 -5.99 -5.25
C LEU A 260 25.61 -6.41 -3.96
N ASN A 261 26.02 -5.45 -3.14
CA ASN A 261 26.66 -5.72 -1.86
C ASN A 261 26.33 -4.64 -0.82
N GLN A 262 26.74 -4.88 0.43
CA GLN A 262 26.46 -3.94 1.51
C GLN A 262 27.14 -2.59 1.29
N LEU A 263 28.35 -2.58 0.76
CA LEU A 263 29.10 -1.34 0.53
C LEU A 263 28.38 -0.44 -0.48
N SER A 264 28.02 -0.96 -1.66
CA SER A 264 27.30 -0.20 -2.70
C SER A 264 25.94 0.30 -2.22
N LEU A 265 25.23 -0.50 -1.43
CA LEU A 265 23.93 -0.13 -0.87
C LEU A 265 24.05 1.04 0.09
N TRP A 266 25.01 0.98 1.02
CA TRP A 266 25.20 2.03 2.01
C TRP A 266 25.92 3.26 1.44
N GLU A 267 26.73 3.12 0.41
CA GLU A 267 27.30 4.25 -0.34
C GLU A 267 26.20 5.09 -1.01
N ASP A 268 25.25 4.44 -1.69
CA ASP A 268 24.07 5.10 -2.27
C ASP A 268 23.24 5.80 -1.19
N ALA A 269 23.07 5.14 -0.03
CA ALA A 269 22.35 5.71 1.10
C ALA A 269 23.05 6.95 1.67
N VAL A 270 24.38 6.96 1.82
CA VAL A 270 25.14 8.13 2.31
C VAL A 270 24.96 9.32 1.38
N LYS A 271 25.00 9.09 0.05
CA LYS A 271 24.80 10.15 -0.95
C LYS A 271 23.40 10.77 -0.87
N LYS A 272 22.38 9.97 -0.55
CA LYS A 272 20.97 10.40 -0.51
C LYS A 272 20.49 10.87 0.87
N SER A 273 21.12 10.42 1.95
CA SER A 273 20.80 10.73 3.34
C SER A 273 22.05 11.13 4.13
N PRO A 274 22.78 12.19 3.73
CA PRO A 274 24.09 12.51 4.30
C PRO A 274 24.05 12.93 5.77
N ASN A 275 22.90 13.37 6.30
CA ASN A 275 22.80 13.83 7.69
C ASN A 275 22.39 12.71 8.66
N LYS A 276 22.21 11.47 8.19
CA LYS A 276 21.65 10.38 9.00
C LYS A 276 22.74 9.48 9.57
N ALA A 277 22.93 9.55 10.89
CA ALA A 277 23.98 8.80 11.60
C ALA A 277 23.93 7.26 11.36
N ARG A 278 22.73 6.67 11.27
CA ARG A 278 22.56 5.23 10.99
C ARG A 278 23.15 4.82 9.64
N VAL A 279 23.05 5.69 8.65
CA VAL A 279 23.55 5.44 7.28
C VAL A 279 25.08 5.41 7.28
N HIS A 280 25.72 6.41 7.88
CA HIS A 280 27.19 6.44 8.06
C HIS A 280 27.72 5.26 8.85
N LYS A 281 27.03 4.88 9.93
CA LYS A 281 27.40 3.70 10.74
C LYS A 281 27.43 2.43 9.91
N ASN A 282 26.43 2.22 9.06
CA ASN A 282 26.37 1.02 8.24
C ASN A 282 27.32 1.07 7.04
N TYR A 283 27.56 2.25 6.46
CA TYR A 283 28.59 2.43 5.44
C TYR A 283 29.99 2.12 5.99
N GLY A 284 30.33 2.63 7.17
CA GLY A 284 31.59 2.31 7.85
C GLY A 284 31.76 0.82 8.13
N LYS A 285 30.68 0.11 8.49
CA LYS A 285 30.71 -1.36 8.61
C LYS A 285 30.97 -2.05 7.27
N GLY A 286 30.37 -1.55 6.18
CA GLY A 286 30.60 -2.09 4.84
C GLY A 286 32.03 -1.88 4.34
N LEU A 287 32.73 -0.83 4.79
CA LEU A 287 34.15 -0.59 4.49
C LEU A 287 35.11 -1.51 5.26
N LEU A 288 34.67 -2.09 6.38
CA LEU A 288 35.46 -2.97 7.25
C LEU A 288 35.25 -4.46 6.97
N ALA A 289 34.30 -4.81 6.10
CA ALA A 289 33.91 -6.18 5.76
C ALA A 289 34.62 -6.65 4.47
#